data_AF-A0A7Y0CX02-F1
#
_entry.id   AF-A0A7Y0CX02-F1
#
_cell.length_a   1.000
_cell.length_b   1.000
_cell.length_c   1.000
_cell.angle_alpha   90.00
_cell.angle_beta   90.00
_cell.angle_gamma   90.00
#
_symmetry.space_group_name_H-M   'P 1'
#
loop_
_entity.id
_entity.type
_entity.pdbx_description
1 polymer ?
#
loop_
_entity_poly.entity_id
_entity_poly.type
_entity_poly.pdbx_seq_one_letter_code
_entity_poly.pdbx_strand_id
1 'polypeptide(L)'
;MANDTIDQDASDTLAAVARLLRHAAVRAWAQAEADGPRSHLHLLGLGIHTASCQAVAMLPADADLKGHPPAQDDVAQLLRAAEELTRSIPVLDQTAGISPLVVAICDLVREATP
;
A
#
# COMPACT_ATOMS: atom_id res chain seq x y z
N MET A 1 -10.17 -24.90 9.55
CA MET A 1 -9.57 -24.34 10.77
C MET A 1 -8.20 -23.74 10.52
N ALA A 2 -7.15 -24.49 10.13
CA ALA A 2 -5.84 -23.87 9.84
C ALA A 2 -5.83 -22.98 8.59
N ASN A 3 -6.59 -23.34 7.55
CA ASN A 3 -6.67 -22.57 6.30
C ASN A 3 -7.39 -21.22 6.47
N ASP A 4 -8.39 -21.17 7.35
CA ASP A 4 -9.18 -19.95 7.62
C ASP A 4 -8.37 -18.91 8.39
N THR A 5 -7.49 -19.35 9.29
CA THR A 5 -6.57 -18.45 10.02
C THR A 5 -5.53 -17.84 9.08
N ILE A 6 -4.94 -18.64 8.18
CA ILE A 6 -3.96 -18.15 7.21
C ILE A 6 -4.60 -17.15 6.23
N ASP A 7 -5.84 -17.40 5.82
CA ASP A 7 -6.60 -16.49 4.95
C ASP A 7 -6.88 -15.14 5.64
N GLN A 8 -7.31 -15.18 6.90
CA GLN A 8 -7.51 -13.97 7.69
C GLN A 8 -6.22 -13.18 7.87
N ASP A 9 -5.11 -13.85 8.21
CA ASP A 9 -3.80 -13.20 8.38
C ASP A 9 -3.31 -12.55 7.06
N ALA A 10 -3.55 -13.19 5.92
CA ALA A 10 -3.23 -12.64 4.61
C ALA A 10 -4.08 -11.40 4.29
N SER A 11 -5.38 -11.46 4.57
CA SER A 11 -6.31 -10.33 4.41
C SER A 11 -5.95 -9.16 5.33
N ASP A 12 -5.60 -9.43 6.59
CA ASP A 12 -5.19 -8.40 7.55
C ASP A 12 -3.87 -7.73 7.14
N THR A 13 -2.92 -8.52 6.63
CA THR A 13 -1.65 -8.02 6.09
C THR A 13 -1.88 -7.14 4.86
N LEU A 14 -2.74 -7.58 3.94
CA LEU A 14 -3.08 -6.81 2.74
C LEU A 14 -3.86 -5.53 3.08
N ALA A 15 -4.72 -5.57 4.10
CA ALA A 15 -5.38 -4.38 4.63
C ALA A 15 -4.36 -3.39 5.24
N ALA A 16 -3.33 -3.90 5.92
CA ALA A 16 -2.23 -3.07 6.41
C ALA A 16 -1.43 -2.41 5.27
N VAL A 17 -1.14 -3.16 4.20
CA VAL A 17 -0.51 -2.61 2.98
C VAL A 17 -1.39 -1.51 2.37
N ALA A 18 -2.69 -1.76 2.20
CA ALA A 18 -3.62 -0.76 1.67
C ALA A 18 -3.66 0.53 2.51
N ARG A 19 -3.62 0.41 3.84
CA ARG A 19 -3.56 1.54 4.77
C ARG A 19 -2.26 2.35 4.63
N LEU A 20 -1.11 1.68 4.56
CA LEU A 20 0.19 2.34 4.38
C LEU A 20 0.22 3.13 3.06
N LEU A 21 -0.23 2.52 1.96
CA LEU A 21 -0.29 3.18 0.66
C LEU A 21 -1.24 4.37 0.68
N ARG A 22 -2.44 4.23 1.26
CA ARG A 22 -3.38 5.35 1.36
C ARG A 22 -2.80 6.52 2.16
N HIS A 23 -2.11 6.22 3.27
CA HIS A 23 -1.45 7.25 4.05
C HIS A 23 -0.32 7.93 3.25
N ALA A 24 0.52 7.15 2.57
CA ALA A 24 1.59 7.66 1.72
C ALA A 24 1.07 8.57 0.60
N ALA A 25 -0.06 8.23 -0.04
CA ALA A 25 -0.68 9.08 -1.06
C ALA A 25 -1.13 10.44 -0.50
N VAL A 26 -1.77 10.45 0.67
CA VAL A 26 -2.17 11.70 1.35
C VAL A 26 -0.95 12.54 1.70
N ARG A 27 0.12 11.92 2.20
CA ARG A 27 1.38 12.62 2.52
C ARG A 27 2.05 13.19 1.27
N ALA A 28 2.11 12.41 0.19
CA ALA A 28 2.68 12.84 -1.09
C ALA A 28 1.94 14.05 -1.65
N TRP A 29 0.61 14.04 -1.65
CA TRP A 29 -0.16 15.20 -2.10
C TRP A 29 -0.02 16.42 -1.18
N ALA A 30 0.00 16.23 0.14
CA ALA A 30 0.24 17.33 1.07
C ALA A 30 1.61 18.00 0.84
N GLN A 31 2.65 17.21 0.54
CA GLN A 31 3.98 17.72 0.16
C GLN A 31 3.95 18.37 -1.24
N ALA A 32 3.25 17.77 -2.21
CA ALA A 32 3.12 18.30 -3.56
C ALA A 32 2.45 19.69 -3.57
N GLU A 33 1.45 19.91 -2.73
CA GLU A 33 0.80 21.22 -2.56
C GLU A 33 1.78 22.26 -1.99
N ALA A 34 2.67 21.87 -1.07
CA ALA A 34 3.70 22.74 -0.52
C ALA A 34 4.80 23.10 -1.55
N ASP A 35 5.17 22.16 -2.41
CA ASP A 35 6.16 22.34 -3.48
C ASP A 35 5.59 23.10 -4.69
N GLY A 36 4.27 23.05 -4.88
CA GLY A 36 3.53 23.75 -5.92
C GLY A 36 3.13 22.89 -7.13
N PRO A 37 2.50 23.49 -8.15
CA PRO A 37 1.74 22.77 -9.19
C PRO A 37 2.55 21.86 -10.12
N ARG A 38 3.89 21.97 -10.11
CA ARG A 38 4.80 21.18 -10.95
C ARG A 38 5.55 20.10 -10.18
N SER A 39 5.21 19.87 -8.91
CA SER A 39 5.84 18.82 -8.14
C SER A 39 5.53 17.45 -8.72
N HIS A 40 6.58 16.64 -8.92
CA HIS A 40 6.46 15.23 -9.30
C HIS A 40 5.61 14.41 -8.31
N LEU A 41 5.50 14.86 -7.07
CA LEU A 41 4.75 14.20 -6.00
C LEU A 41 3.24 14.10 -6.30
N HIS A 42 2.70 14.93 -7.20
CA HIS A 42 1.32 14.80 -7.66
C HIS A 42 1.06 13.47 -8.37
N LEU A 43 1.96 13.10 -9.30
CA LEU A 43 1.88 11.86 -10.06
C LEU A 43 2.28 10.67 -9.19
N LEU A 44 3.31 10.82 -8.36
CA LEU A 44 3.68 9.80 -7.38
C LEU A 44 2.49 9.47 -6.46
N GLY A 45 1.85 10.49 -5.88
CA GLY A 45 0.66 10.32 -5.03
C GLY A 45 -0.49 9.60 -5.74
N LEU A 46 -0.72 9.87 -7.03
CA LEU A 46 -1.69 9.16 -7.84
C LEU A 46 -1.33 7.67 -8.02
N GLY A 47 -0.08 7.37 -8.36
CA GLY A 47 0.40 5.98 -8.49
C GLY A 47 0.25 5.20 -7.19
N ILE A 48 0.62 5.80 -6.06
CA ILE A 48 0.43 5.23 -4.72
C ILE A 48 -1.07 4.98 -4.43
N HIS A 49 -1.93 5.94 -4.76
CA HIS A 49 -3.37 5.80 -4.56
C HIS A 49 -3.96 4.66 -5.39
N THR A 50 -3.55 4.51 -6.66
CA THR A 50 -3.97 3.41 -7.51
C THR A 50 -3.53 2.05 -6.94
N ALA A 51 -2.28 1.95 -6.46
CA ALA A 51 -1.81 0.73 -5.79
C ALA A 51 -2.61 0.42 -4.51
N SER A 52 -2.99 1.45 -3.73
CA SER A 52 -3.90 1.27 -2.59
C SER A 52 -5.27 0.72 -3.02
N CYS A 53 -5.87 1.26 -4.07
CA CYS A 53 -7.14 0.76 -4.60
C CYS A 53 -7.03 -0.69 -5.11
N GLN A 54 -5.92 -1.06 -5.74
CA GLN A 54 -5.65 -2.44 -6.13
C GLN A 54 -5.58 -3.37 -4.93
N ALA A 55 -4.88 -2.97 -3.87
CA ALA A 55 -4.83 -3.73 -2.62
C ALA A 55 -6.22 -3.91 -2.00
N VAL A 56 -7.04 -2.85 -1.98
CA VAL A 56 -8.42 -2.90 -1.47
C VAL A 56 -9.32 -3.80 -2.32
N ALA A 57 -9.15 -3.81 -3.64
CA ALA A 57 -9.98 -4.63 -4.54
C ALA A 57 -9.79 -6.14 -4.33
N MET A 58 -8.69 -6.56 -3.72
CA MET A 58 -8.38 -7.95 -3.37
C MET A 58 -8.90 -8.34 -1.98
N LEU A 59 -9.37 -7.39 -1.17
CA LEU A 59 -9.86 -7.66 0.18
C LEU A 59 -11.34 -8.06 0.17
N PRO A 60 -11.77 -8.88 1.16
CA PRO A 60 -13.20 -9.11 1.39
C PRO A 60 -13.89 -7.80 1.81
N ALA A 61 -15.20 -7.72 1.54
CA ALA A 61 -15.97 -6.48 1.73
C ALA A 61 -16.04 -5.99 3.19
N ASP A 62 -15.83 -6.88 4.15
CA ASP A 62 -15.83 -6.63 5.59
C ASP A 62 -14.42 -6.45 6.19
N ALA A 63 -13.36 -6.42 5.36
CA ALA A 63 -12.01 -6.19 5.82
C ALA A 63 -11.88 -4.86 6.58
N ASP A 64 -11.23 -4.89 7.74
CA ASP A 64 -10.98 -3.68 8.51
C ASP A 64 -9.90 -2.82 7.83
N LEU A 65 -10.32 -1.74 7.18
CA LEU A 65 -9.43 -0.72 6.60
C LEU A 65 -9.13 0.44 7.57
N LYS A 66 -9.77 0.47 8.75
CA LYS A 66 -9.66 1.55 9.74
C LYS A 66 -8.65 1.27 10.85
N GLY A 67 -7.95 0.14 10.79
CA GLY A 67 -6.89 -0.23 11.74
C GLY A 67 -5.87 0.88 12.01
N HIS A 68 -4.93 0.62 12.93
CA HIS A 68 -4.03 1.65 13.45
C HIS A 68 -3.36 2.51 12.37
N PRO A 69 -3.36 3.84 12.53
CA PRO A 69 -2.69 4.72 11.60
C PRO A 69 -1.18 4.40 11.59
N PRO A 70 -0.51 4.51 10.43
CA PRO A 70 0.93 4.37 10.35
C PRO A 70 1.62 5.38 11.27
N ALA A 71 2.72 4.97 11.91
CA ALA A 71 3.52 5.86 12.75
C ALA A 71 4.46 6.75 11.92
N GLN A 72 4.71 6.37 10.67
CA GLN A 72 5.60 7.06 9.75
C GLN A 72 4.85 8.16 8.99
N ASP A 73 5.47 9.33 8.86
CA ASP A 73 4.93 10.47 8.10
C ASP A 73 5.61 10.67 6.74
N ASP A 74 6.74 9.99 6.51
CA ASP A 74 7.56 10.09 5.31
C ASP A 74 7.10 9.09 4.24
N VAL A 75 6.92 9.59 3.00
CA VAL A 75 6.37 8.82 1.88
C VAL A 75 7.25 7.60 1.56
N ALA A 76 8.57 7.77 1.50
CA ALA A 76 9.48 6.68 1.17
C ALA A 76 9.49 5.60 2.26
N GLN A 77 9.49 5.99 3.54
CA GLN A 77 9.39 5.03 4.65
C GLN A 77 8.08 4.24 4.64
N LEU A 78 6.96 4.91 4.34
CA LEU A 78 5.66 4.25 4.22
C LEU A 78 5.63 3.23 3.07
N LEU A 79 6.21 3.57 1.92
CA LEU A 79 6.31 2.67 0.77
C LEU A 79 7.21 1.47 1.05
N ARG A 80 8.35 1.67 1.72
CA ARG A 80 9.22 0.57 2.13
C ARG A 80 8.54 -0.36 3.12
N ALA A 81 7.82 0.19 4.10
CA ALA A 81 7.03 -0.62 5.03
C ALA A 81 5.95 -1.45 4.28
N ALA A 82 5.30 -0.86 3.29
CA ALA A 82 4.35 -1.58 2.45
C ALA A 82 5.03 -2.70 1.66
N GLU A 83 6.17 -2.43 1.01
CA GLU A 83 6.97 -3.42 0.29
C GLU A 83 7.38 -4.59 1.20
N GLU A 84 7.90 -4.30 2.39
CA GLU A 84 8.31 -5.31 3.36
C GLU A 84 7.13 -6.20 3.78
N LEU A 85 5.96 -5.62 4.06
CA LEU A 85 4.77 -6.38 4.42
C LEU A 85 4.29 -7.31 3.30
N THR A 86 4.46 -6.94 2.03
CA THR A 86 4.05 -7.83 0.93
C THR A 86 4.82 -9.15 0.91
N ARG A 87 6.03 -9.20 1.48
CA ARG A 87 6.84 -10.42 1.56
C ARG A 87 6.28 -11.44 2.54
N SER A 88 5.42 -11.01 3.46
CA SER A 88 4.77 -11.86 4.47
C SER A 88 3.44 -12.45 3.98
N ILE A 89 2.95 -12.02 2.80
CA ILE A 89 1.66 -12.47 2.29
C ILE A 89 1.84 -13.86 1.65
N PRO A 90 1.14 -14.89 2.16
CA PRO A 90 1.22 -16.22 1.58
C PRO A 90 0.62 -16.25 0.17
N VAL A 91 1.21 -17.04 -0.73
CA VAL A 91 0.70 -17.21 -2.10
C VAL A 91 -0.48 -18.17 -2.08
N LEU A 92 -1.70 -17.61 -2.05
CA LEU A 92 -2.99 -18.31 -2.02
C LEU A 92 -3.87 -17.87 -3.21
N ASP A 93 -4.89 -18.65 -3.54
CA ASP A 93 -5.82 -18.31 -4.64
C ASP A 93 -6.50 -16.95 -4.43
N GLN A 94 -6.85 -16.59 -3.19
CA GLN A 94 -7.40 -15.26 -2.87
C GLN A 94 -6.40 -14.10 -3.03
N THR A 95 -5.09 -14.39 -3.08
CA THR A 95 -4.03 -13.40 -3.37
C THR A 95 -3.63 -13.40 -4.85
N ALA A 96 -4.40 -14.07 -5.71
CA ALA A 96 -4.20 -14.02 -7.15
C ALA A 96 -4.25 -12.56 -7.64
N GLY A 97 -3.16 -12.10 -8.25
CA GLY A 97 -3.01 -10.70 -8.66
C GLY A 97 -2.17 -9.84 -7.72
N ILE A 98 -1.58 -10.42 -6.67
CA ILE A 98 -0.66 -9.67 -5.79
C ILE A 98 0.66 -9.31 -6.47
N SER A 99 1.16 -10.10 -7.42
CA SER A 99 2.45 -9.83 -8.07
C SER A 99 2.47 -8.47 -8.80
N PRO A 100 1.44 -8.10 -9.60
CA PRO A 100 1.31 -6.73 -10.11
C PRO A 100 1.37 -5.64 -9.04
N LEU A 101 0.72 -5.84 -7.89
CA LEU A 101 0.75 -4.89 -6.77
C LEU A 101 2.18 -4.77 -6.20
N VAL A 102 2.87 -5.89 -5.99
CA VAL A 102 4.26 -5.91 -5.49
C VAL A 102 5.18 -5.17 -6.44
N VAL A 103 5.06 -5.41 -7.75
CA VAL A 103 5.85 -4.71 -8.78
C VAL A 103 5.57 -3.20 -8.71
N ALA A 104 4.30 -2.79 -8.66
CA ALA A 104 3.94 -1.39 -8.55
C ALA A 104 4.53 -0.74 -7.29
N ILE A 105 4.49 -1.41 -6.14
CA ILE A 105 5.09 -0.91 -4.90
C ILE A 105 6.61 -0.77 -5.04
N CYS A 106 7.31 -1.75 -5.62
CA CYS A 106 8.75 -1.65 -5.84
C CYS A 106 9.13 -0.48 -6.77
N ASP A 107 8.34 -0.23 -7.82
CA ASP A 107 8.56 0.90 -8.72
C ASP A 107 8.32 2.24 -8.02
N LEU A 108 7.26 2.34 -7.21
CA LEU A 108 6.99 3.53 -6.38
C LEU A 108 8.08 3.77 -5.34
N VAL A 109 8.63 2.73 -4.72
CA VAL A 109 9.78 2.86 -3.79
C VAL A 109 10.99 3.44 -4.53
N ARG A 110 11.29 2.94 -5.74
CA ARG A 110 12.40 3.47 -6.55
C ARG A 110 12.18 4.93 -6.94
N GLU A 111 10.96 5.31 -7.30
CA GLU A 111 10.63 6.69 -7.67
C GLU A 111 10.67 7.65 -6.47
N ALA A 112 10.31 7.18 -5.27
CA ALA A 112 10.32 7.98 -4.04
C ALA A 112 11.73 8.13 -3.41
N THR A 113 12.71 7.32 -3.80
CA THR A 113 14.10 7.41 -3.32
C THR A 113 15.06 7.66 -4.47
N PRO A 114 15.30 8.94 -4.83
CA PRO A 114 16.22 9.31 -5.91
C PRO A 114 17.69 8.98 -5.61
#